data_AF-A0A251XKU7-F1
#
_entry.id   AF-A0A251XKU7-F1
#
_cell.length_a   1.000
_cell.length_b   1.000
_cell.length_c   1.000
_cell.angle_alpha   90.00
_cell.angle_beta   90.00
_cell.angle_gamma   90.00
#
_symmetry.space_group_name_H-M   'P 1'
#
loop_
_entity.id
_entity.type
_entity.pdbx_description
1 polymer ?
#
loop_
_entity_poly.entity_id
_entity_poly.type
_entity_poly.pdbx_seq_one_letter_code
_entity_poly.pdbx_strand_id
1 'polypeptide(L)' 'MLDPDEVLDERALTARLLRLTDDHALLRRHLVDAGLVLRTRSGSEYARVTDEPA' A
#
# COMPACT_ATOMS: atom_id res chain seq x y z
N MET A 1 6.55 -9.18 0.78
CA MET A 1 6.58 -8.47 -0.52
C MET A 1 5.14 -8.29 -0.95
N LEU A 2 4.74 -7.13 -1.46
CA LEU A 2 3.43 -6.96 -2.11
C LEU A 2 3.54 -7.57 -3.50
N ASP A 3 2.65 -8.49 -3.84
CA ASP A 3 2.55 -9.02 -5.21
C ASP A 3 2.13 -7.88 -6.15
N PRO A 4 2.66 -7.81 -7.38
CA PRO A 4 2.43 -6.69 -8.30
C PRO A 4 0.94 -6.49 -8.64
N ASP A 5 0.18 -7.58 -8.74
CA ASP A 5 -1.26 -7.55 -9.06
C ASP A 5 -2.16 -7.62 -7.81
N GLU A 6 -1.58 -7.52 -6.62
CA GLU A 6 -2.31 -7.72 -5.38
C GLU A 6 -3.01 -6.42 -4.94
N VAL A 7 -4.34 -6.49 -4.90
CA VAL A 7 -5.18 -5.48 -4.26
C VAL A 7 -5.48 -5.91 -2.82
N LEU A 8 -5.05 -5.09 -1.87
CA LEU A 8 -5.26 -5.30 -0.45
C LEU A 8 -6.27 -4.32 0.09
N ASP A 9 -7.14 -4.78 0.99
CA ASP A 9 -7.91 -3.87 1.81
C ASP A 9 -7.02 -3.16 2.87
N GLU A 10 -7.57 -2.14 3.51
CA GLU A 10 -6.86 -1.39 4.55
C GLU A 10 -6.38 -2.28 5.71
N ARG A 11 -7.17 -3.28 6.11
CA ARG A 11 -6.84 -4.16 7.23
C ARG A 11 -5.65 -5.04 6.89
N ALA A 12 -5.65 -5.64 5.71
CA ALA A 12 -4.60 -6.50 5.22
C ALA A 12 -3.31 -5.71 5.01
N LEU A 13 -3.38 -4.50 4.44
CA LEU A 13 -2.22 -3.62 4.31
C LEU A 13 -1.66 -3.27 5.70
N THR A 14 -2.51 -2.83 6.63
CA THR A 14 -2.10 -2.45 7.99
C THR A 14 -1.40 -3.61 8.70
N ALA A 15 -1.94 -4.83 8.62
CA ALA A 15 -1.33 -6.02 9.19
C ALA A 15 0.06 -6.34 8.60
N ARG A 16 0.33 -5.95 7.35
CA ARG A 16 1.66 -6.08 6.72
C ARG A 16 2.63 -5.02 7.22
N LEU A 17 2.18 -3.76 7.27
CA LEU A 17 3.02 -2.64 7.70
C LEU A 17 3.41 -2.76 9.19
N LEU A 18 2.51 -3.24 10.04
CA LEU A 18 2.77 -3.49 11.46
C LEU A 18 3.91 -4.49 11.72
N ARG A 19 4.24 -5.35 10.75
CA ARG A 19 5.39 -6.26 10.87
C ARG A 19 6.73 -5.57 10.61
N LEU A 20 6.71 -4.35 10.08
CA LEU A 20 7.89 -3.56 9.74
C LEU A 20 8.10 -2.41 10.73
N THR A 21 7.01 -1.80 11.21
CA THR A 21 7.05 -0.66 12.13
C THR A 21 5.72 -0.51 12.87
N ASP A 22 5.77 -0.06 14.12
CA ASP A 22 4.59 0.30 14.91
C ASP A 22 3.87 1.53 14.32
N ASP A 23 4.63 2.48 13.73
CA ASP A 23 4.10 3.65 13.02
C ASP A 23 3.75 3.33 11.55
N HIS A 24 2.88 2.33 11.40
CA HIS A 24 2.37 1.87 10.13
C HIS A 24 1.61 2.96 9.36
N ALA A 25 1.01 3.93 10.07
CA ALA A 25 0.29 5.04 9.47
C ALA A 25 1.24 5.99 8.72
N LEU A 26 2.37 6.35 9.33
CA LEU A 26 3.39 7.17 8.68
C LEU A 26 4.03 6.43 7.50
N LEU A 27 4.36 5.14 7.66
CA LEU A 27 4.90 4.33 6.58
C LEU A 27 3.93 4.25 5.38
N ARG A 28 2.64 4.03 5.64
CA ARG A 28 1.60 4.03 4.59
C ARG A 28 1.56 5.35 3.85
N ARG A 29 1.65 6.48 4.56
CA ARG A 29 1.68 7.81 3.95
C ARG A 29 2.88 7.97 3.03
N HIS A 30 4.07 7.60 3.49
CA HIS A 30 5.29 7.65 2.66
C HIS A 30 5.20 6.76 1.42
N LEU A 31 4.62 5.57 1.52
CA LEU A 31 4.43 4.68 0.36
C LEU A 31 3.50 5.27 -0.69
N VAL A 32 2.44 5.96 -0.26
CA VAL A 32 1.49 6.64 -1.16
C VAL A 32 2.13 7.90 -1.75
N ASP A 33 2.76 8.73 -0.92
CA ASP A 33 3.41 9.98 -1.34
C ASP A 33 4.55 9.71 -2.34
N ALA A 34 5.29 8.60 -2.17
CA ALA A 34 6.34 8.17 -3.08
C ALA A 34 5.83 7.46 -4.34
N GLY A 35 4.51 7.26 -4.47
CA GLY A 35 3.93 6.56 -5.62
C GLY A 35 4.31 5.08 -5.70
N LEU A 36 4.60 4.43 -4.56
CA LEU A 36 4.88 2.99 -4.51
C LEU A 36 3.61 2.16 -4.30
N VAL A 37 2.59 2.78 -3.69
CA VAL A 37 1.27 2.19 -3.44
C VAL A 37 0.20 3.19 -3.84
N LEU A 38 -0.80 2.74 -4.58
CA LEU A 38 -2.00 3.51 -4.90
C LEU A 38 -3.09 3.20 -3.89
N ARG A 39 -3.94 4.19 -3.61
CA ARG A 39 -5.15 4.04 -2.80
C ARG A 39 -6.36 4.30 -3.69
N THR A 40 -7.37 3.43 -3.66
CA THR A 40 -8.62 3.68 -4.41
C THR A 40 -9.34 4.91 -3.86
N ARG A 41 -10.16 5.59 -4.68
CA ARG A 41 -10.90 6.80 -4.28
C ARG A 41 -11.82 6.59 -3.07
N SER A 42 -12.32 5.37 -2.88
CA SER A 42 -13.12 4.98 -1.72
C SER A 42 -12.29 4.90 -0.42
N GLY A 43 -10.97 4.85 -0.55
CA GLY A 43 -10.02 4.89 0.55
C GLY A 43 -9.73 3.53 1.21
N SER A 44 -10.33 2.45 0.71
CA SER A 44 -10.34 1.16 1.41
C SER A 44 -9.41 0.12 0.80
N GLU A 45 -8.88 0.38 -0.40
CA GLU A 45 -8.06 -0.59 -1.13
C GLU A 45 -6.74 0.04 -1.55
N TYR A 46 -5.72 -0.82 -1.60
CA TYR A 46 -4.35 -0.48 -1.88
C TYR A 46 -3.77 -1.48 -2.86
N ALA A 47 -3.06 -0.98 -3.87
CA ALA A 47 -2.34 -1.80 -4.84
C ALA A 47 -0.91 -1.29 -4.97
N ARG A 48 0.04 -2.19 -5.22
CA ARG A 48 1.39 -1.79 -5.59
C ARG A 48 1.34 -1.08 -6.93
N VAL A 49 2.12 -0.01 -7.11
CA VAL A 49 2.33 0.52 -8.45
C VAL A 49 3.14 -0.52 -9.24
N THR A 50 2.52 -1.07 -10.27
CA THR A 50 3.23 -1.87 -11.27
C THR A 50 4.03 -0.90 -12.14
N ASP A 51 5.32 -1.17 -12.26
CA ASP A 51 6.19 -0.48 -13.21
C ASP A 51 5.94 -1.09 -14.59
N GLU A 52 4.71 -0.98 -15.09
CA GLU A 52 4.42 -1.27 -16.49
C GLU A 52 4.21 0.07 -17.21
N PRO A 53 5.14 0.49 -18.09
CA PRO A 53 4.88 1.60 -18.97
C PRO A 53 3.73 1.21 -19.89
N ALA A 54 2.67 2.04 -19.90
CA ALA A 54 1.59 1.95 -20.87
C ALA A 54 2.08 2.14 -22.31
#